data_AF-A0A7X6TQB3-F1
#
_entry.id   AF-A0A7X6TQB3-F1
#
_cell.length_a   1.000
_cell.length_b   1.000
_cell.length_c   1.000
_cell.angle_alpha   90.00
_cell.angle_beta   90.00
_cell.angle_gamma   90.00
#
_symmetry.space_group_name_H-M   'P 1'
#
loop_
_entity.id
_entity.type
_entity.pdbx_description
1 polymer ?
#
loop_
_entity_poly.entity_id
_entity_poly.type
_entity_poly.pdbx_seq_one_letter_code
_entity_poly.pdbx_strand_id
1 'polypeptide(L)' 'MVCPYCKNEMEIGFIQSPRPIFWSLSKKIVFVGANKSKGDIPITTLEDLTSKEAYYCKTCESVHINKLGDV' A
#
# COMPACT_ATOMS: atom_id res chain seq x y z
N MET A 1 12.16 -0.63 9.11
CA MET A 1 11.09 -1.50 9.66
C MET A 1 11.60 -2.95 9.75
N VAL A 2 11.14 -3.73 10.73
CA VAL A 2 11.52 -5.14 10.86
C VAL A 2 10.38 -6.02 10.34
N CYS A 3 10.68 -7.02 9.51
CA CYS A 3 9.67 -7.91 8.96
C CYS A 3 8.97 -8.70 10.08
N PRO A 4 7.63 -8.67 10.18
CA PRO A 4 6.93 -9.36 11.26
C PRO A 4 7.05 -10.88 11.18
N TYR A 5 7.33 -11.43 9.99
CA TYR A 5 7.41 -12.87 9.73
C TYR A 5 8.81 -13.44 9.98
N CYS A 6 9.84 -12.89 9.33
CA CYS A 6 11.20 -13.44 9.40
C CYS A 6 12.16 -12.65 10.30
N LYS A 7 11.73 -11.52 10.87
CA LYS A 7 12.51 -10.65 11.77
C LYS A 7 13.75 -9.97 11.14
N ASN A 8 13.93 -10.08 9.82
CA ASN A 8 14.99 -9.36 9.12
C ASN A 8 14.62 -7.89 8.89
N GLU A 9 15.63 -7.05 8.70
CA GLU A 9 15.47 -5.66 8.27
C GLU A 9 14.85 -5.58 6.87
N MET A 10 13.96 -4.60 6.68
CA MET A 10 13.24 -4.37 5.43
C MET A 10 13.78 -3.16 4.69
N GLU A 11 13.72 -3.21 3.37
CA GLU A 11 14.14 -2.11 2.50
C GLU A 11 13.02 -1.09 2.33
N ILE A 12 13.37 0.19 2.38
CA ILE A 12 12.43 1.29 2.13
C ILE A 12 12.28 1.47 0.62
N GLY A 13 11.04 1.61 0.16
CA GLY A 13 10.72 1.90 -1.22
C GLY A 13 9.35 2.59 -1.34
N PHE A 14 8.81 2.61 -2.55
CA PHE A 14 7.54 3.26 -2.83
C PHE A 14 6.65 2.35 -3.68
N ILE A 15 5.37 2.25 -3.32
CA ILE A 15 4.34 1.77 -4.24
C ILE A 15 3.94 2.96 -5.10
N GLN A 16 3.81 2.76 -6.41
CA GLN A 16 3.49 3.81 -7.36
C GLN A 16 2.41 3.33 -8.33
N SER A 17 1.47 4.23 -8.66
CA SER A 17 0.37 3.95 -9.57
C SER A 17 -0.10 5.25 -10.20
N PRO A 18 -0.44 5.31 -11.51
CA PRO A 18 -1.01 6.51 -12.13
C PRO A 18 -2.39 6.91 -11.57
N ARG A 19 -2.93 6.14 -10.63
CA ARG A 19 -4.22 6.35 -9.96
C ARG A 19 -4.12 6.14 -8.45
N PRO A 20 -5.05 6.70 -7.65
CA PRO A 20 -5.09 6.44 -6.22
C PRO A 20 -5.17 4.94 -5.90
N ILE A 21 -4.53 4.56 -4.80
CA ILE A 21 -4.42 3.16 -4.38
C ILE A 21 -5.32 2.95 -3.17
N PHE A 22 -6.08 1.85 -3.16
CA PHE A 22 -6.99 1.50 -2.07
C PHE A 22 -6.86 0.02 -1.73
N TRP A 23 -7.06 -0.29 -0.46
CA TRP A 23 -7.33 -1.64 0.00
C TRP A 23 -8.84 -1.91 -0.05
N SER A 24 -9.23 -3.09 -0.51
CA SER A 24 -10.63 -3.52 -0.58
C SER A 24 -10.76 -5.00 -0.24
N LEU A 25 -11.88 -5.38 0.39
CA LEU A 25 -12.23 -6.77 0.69
C LEU A 25 -12.61 -7.57 -0.56
N SER A 26 -12.97 -6.89 -1.66
CA SER A 26 -13.30 -7.52 -2.93
C SER A 26 -12.29 -7.13 -3.99
N LYS A 27 -11.85 -8.13 -4.78
CA LYS A 27 -11.00 -7.89 -5.95
C LYS A 27 -11.86 -7.19 -7.02
N LYS A 28 -11.50 -5.96 -7.35
CA LYS A 28 -12.17 -5.19 -8.41
C LYS A 28 -11.28 -5.18 -9.64
N ILE A 29 -11.90 -5.34 -10.80
CA ILE A 29 -11.19 -5.13 -12.06
C ILE A 29 -11.08 -3.61 -12.23
N VAL A 30 -9.85 -3.10 -12.06
CA VAL A 30 -9.54 -1.67 -12.11
C VAL A 30 -9.41 -1.23 -13.57
N PHE A 31 -10.49 -1.30 -14.36
CA PHE A 31 -10.56 -0.58 -15.63
C PHE A 31 -10.94 0.90 -15.37
N VAL A 32 -10.65 1.78 -16.32
CA VAL A 32 -10.84 3.24 -16.29
C VAL A 32 -11.86 3.73 -15.26
N GLY A 33 -11.39 4.38 -14.19
CA GLY A 33 -12.24 4.96 -13.14
C GLY A 33 -12.68 3.99 -12.04
N ALA A 34 -11.74 3.27 -11.42
CA ALA A 34 -12.04 2.54 -10.18
C ALA A 34 -12.44 3.53 -9.08
N ASN A 35 -13.74 3.68 -8.89
CA ASN A 35 -14.30 4.53 -7.87
C ASN A 35 -14.23 3.80 -6.53
N LYS A 36 -13.75 4.52 -5.50
CA LYS A 36 -13.79 4.07 -4.11
C LYS A 36 -15.22 3.60 -3.79
N SER A 37 -15.36 2.35 -3.38
CA SER A 37 -16.64 1.84 -2.88
C SER A 37 -16.72 1.95 -1.36
N LYS A 38 -17.94 1.86 -0.82
CA LYS A 38 -18.16 1.85 0.63
C LYS A 38 -17.37 0.70 1.26
N GLY A 39 -16.49 1.02 2.22
CA GLY A 39 -15.62 0.06 2.91
C GLY A 39 -14.19 -0.03 2.37
N ASP A 40 -13.88 0.62 1.24
CA ASP A 40 -12.50 0.69 0.75
C ASP A 40 -11.66 1.66 1.61
N ILE A 41 -10.43 1.26 1.92
CA ILE A 41 -9.48 2.04 2.73
C ILE A 41 -8.46 2.67 1.78
N PRO A 42 -8.37 4.00 1.69
CA PRO A 42 -7.35 4.64 0.86
C PRO A 42 -5.95 4.37 1.43
N ILE A 43 -5.03 3.97 0.55
CA ILE A 43 -3.60 3.79 0.87
C ILE A 43 -2.84 5.09 0.56
N THR A 44 -3.19 5.78 -0.54
CA THR A 44 -2.64 7.10 -0.87
C THR A 44 -3.60 8.23 -0.43
N THR A 45 -3.04 9.35 -0.01
CA THR A 45 -3.77 10.61 0.25
C THR A 45 -3.68 11.57 -0.93
N LEU A 46 -4.35 12.72 -0.83
CA LEU A 46 -4.14 13.85 -1.73
C LEU A 46 -2.69 14.36 -1.72
N GLU A 47 -1.98 14.27 -0.60
CA GLU A 47 -0.59 14.71 -0.45
C GLU A 47 0.38 13.70 -1.06
N ASP A 48 0.12 12.41 -0.83
CA ASP A 48 0.89 11.29 -1.39
C ASP A 48 0.61 11.08 -2.91
N LEU A 49 -0.47 11.67 -3.45
CA LEU A 49 -0.95 11.53 -4.83
C LEU A 49 -1.02 10.06 -5.28
N THR A 50 0.00 9.65 -6.03
CA THR A 50 0.14 8.41 -6.81
C THR A 50 1.19 7.47 -6.24
N SER A 51 1.86 7.84 -5.15
CA SER A 51 2.90 7.02 -4.53
C SER A 51 2.73 6.90 -3.01
N LYS A 52 3.24 5.85 -2.38
CA LYS A 52 3.29 5.73 -0.91
C LYS A 52 4.53 4.99 -0.48
N GLU A 53 5.19 5.45 0.58
CA GLU A 53 6.29 4.71 1.20
C GLU A 53 5.82 3.32 1.64
N ALA A 54 6.63 2.31 1.36
CA ALA A 54 6.40 0.93 1.71
C ALA A 54 7.72 0.24 2.07
N TYR A 55 7.61 -0.90 2.73
CA TYR A 55 8.75 -1.69 3.17
C TYR A 55 8.75 -3.04 2.46
N TYR A 56 9.83 -3.37 1.78
CA TYR A 56 10.00 -4.65 1.09
C TYR A 56 10.89 -5.58 1.91
N CYS A 57 10.39 -6.77 2.24
CA CYS A 57 11.20 -7.83 2.81
C CYS A 57 11.72 -8.74 1.70
N LYS A 58 13.03 -8.70 1.44
CA LYS A 58 13.69 -9.56 0.44
C LYS A 58 13.54 -11.06 0.73
N THR A 59 13.52 -11.47 2.00
CA THR A 59 13.45 -12.89 2.38
C THR A 59 12.04 -13.47 2.22
N CYS A 60 11.01 -12.70 2.57
CA CYS A 60 9.60 -13.14 2.49
C CYS A 60 8.92 -12.74 1.18
N GLU A 61 9.59 -11.97 0.33
CA GLU A 61 9.05 -11.40 -0.91
C GLU A 61 7.72 -10.64 -0.70
N SER A 62 7.60 -9.97 0.44
CA SER A 62 6.37 -9.31 0.87
C SER A 62 6.56 -7.80 1.00
N VAL A 63 5.56 -7.03 0.57
CA VAL A 63 5.50 -5.57 0.75
C VAL A 63 4.56 -5.24 1.91
N HIS A 64 5.02 -4.39 2.82
CA HIS A 64 4.25 -3.90 3.96
C HIS A 64 4.05 -2.40 3.84
N ILE A 65 2.85 -1.94 4.17
CA ILE A 65 2.46 -0.54 4.07
C ILE A 65 1.77 -0.18 5.37
N ASN A 66 2.18 0.92 5.99
CA ASN A 66 1.48 1.43 7.15
C ASN A 66 0.29 2.29 6.70
N LYS A 67 -0.83 2.13 7.39
CA LYS A 67 -1.99 2.99 7.19
C LYS A 67 -1.68 4.40 7.71
N LEU A 68 -2.22 5.42 7.06
CA LEU A 68 -2.11 6.79 7.55
C LEU A 68 -2.74 6.94 8.94
N GLY A 69 -2.01 7.59 9.85
CA GLY A 69 -2.48 8.00 11.18
C GLY A 69 -1.80 7.29 12.37
N ASP A 70 -1.04 6.23 12.14
CA ASP A 70 -0.26 5.57 13.18
C ASP A 70 1.14 6.22 13.28
N VAL A 71 1.21 7.36 13.97
CA VAL A 71 2.44 7.84 14.62
C VAL A 71 2.33 7.50 16.10
#